data_AF-A0AAU1TQ80-F1
#
_entry.id   AF-A0AAU1TQ80-F1
#
_cell.length_a   1.000
_cell.length_b   1.000
_cell.length_c   1.000
_cell.angle_alpha   90.00
_cell.angle_beta   90.00
_cell.angle_gamma   90.00
#
_symmetry.space_group_name_H-M   'P 1'
#
loop_
_entity.id
_entity.type
_entity.pdbx_description
1 polymer ?
#
loop_
_entity_poly.entity_id
_entity_poly.type
_entity_poly.pdbx_seq_one_letter_code
_entity_poly.pdbx_strand_id
1 'polypeptide(L)'
;MNFDEYATSFLLYAPAKNPHGWNLDLQEFGAALRENFSDAGYEPEEEYPARLSFWVMDEQGVEFNGFADTEVRDTIALADSTVDEVAKFIVWFRDSCIPSPELIRFTSELAYARGIEADWRVPRTGGVAEVLDELQQHIQVVVGE
;
A
#
# COMPACT_ATOMS: atom_id res chain seq x y z
N MET A 1 -13.69 -15.83 -9.21
CA MET A 1 -13.62 -15.15 -7.90
C MET A 1 -14.13 -13.73 -8.08
N ASN A 2 -14.97 -13.20 -7.18
CA ASN A 2 -15.38 -11.78 -7.22
C ASN A 2 -14.36 -10.99 -6.41
N PHE A 3 -13.38 -10.36 -7.08
CA PHE A 3 -12.29 -9.65 -6.41
C PHE A 3 -12.74 -8.34 -5.76
N ASP A 4 -13.89 -7.81 -6.20
CA ASP A 4 -14.49 -6.57 -5.71
C ASP A 4 -14.90 -6.66 -4.23
N GLU A 5 -15.29 -7.86 -3.77
CA GLU A 5 -15.70 -8.12 -2.38
C GLU A 5 -14.60 -8.82 -1.56
N TYR A 6 -13.42 -9.04 -2.15
CA TYR A 6 -12.32 -9.75 -1.49
C TYR A 6 -11.39 -8.76 -0.80
N ALA A 7 -11.61 -8.56 0.51
CA ALA A 7 -10.71 -7.79 1.36
C ALA A 7 -9.53 -8.67 1.84
N THR A 8 -8.31 -8.13 1.75
CA THR A 8 -7.11 -8.78 2.30
C THR A 8 -6.09 -7.72 2.70
N SER A 9 -5.03 -8.13 3.41
CA SER A 9 -3.94 -7.22 3.75
C SER A 9 -2.89 -7.20 2.64
N PHE A 10 -2.49 -6.01 2.22
CA PHE A 10 -1.40 -5.78 1.28
C PHE A 10 -0.23 -5.12 1.98
N LEU A 11 0.98 -5.54 1.61
CA LEU A 11 2.21 -4.98 2.13
C LEU A 11 3.02 -4.39 0.97
N LEU A 12 3.22 -3.08 1.00
CA LEU A 12 4.05 -2.32 0.09
C LEU A 12 5.41 -2.08 0.73
N TYR A 13 6.50 -2.19 -0.03
CA TYR A 13 7.84 -1.90 0.48
C TYR A 13 8.82 -1.44 -0.62
N ALA A 14 9.79 -0.59 -0.25
CA ALA A 14 10.93 -0.25 -1.13
C ALA A 14 11.77 -1.51 -1.41
N PRO A 15 12.58 -1.69 -2.48
CA PRO A 15 13.29 -2.96 -2.71
C PRO A 15 14.44 -3.18 -1.70
N ALA A 16 14.81 -4.43 -1.38
CA ALA A 16 15.84 -4.74 -0.39
C ALA A 16 17.23 -4.14 -0.70
N LYS A 17 17.53 -3.96 -1.99
CA LYS A 17 18.76 -3.28 -2.45
C LYS A 17 18.79 -1.78 -2.12
N ASN A 18 17.63 -1.18 -1.85
CA ASN A 18 17.48 0.23 -1.50
C ASN A 18 16.31 0.40 -0.51
N PRO A 19 16.50 -0.01 0.76
CA PRO A 19 15.42 -0.15 1.73
C PRO A 19 14.76 1.19 2.12
N HIS A 20 15.47 2.31 1.99
CA HIS A 20 14.94 3.66 2.20
C HIS A 20 14.81 4.45 0.89
N GLY A 21 14.53 3.72 -0.21
CA GLY A 21 14.50 4.29 -1.54
C GLY A 21 13.30 5.19 -1.83
N TRP A 22 12.27 5.18 -0.98
CA TRP A 22 11.14 6.10 -1.10
C TRP A 22 11.44 7.44 -0.44
N ASN A 23 12.43 7.49 0.46
CA ASN A 23 12.73 8.67 1.27
C ASN A 23 11.46 9.17 1.97
N LEU A 24 10.71 8.22 2.55
CA LEU A 24 9.40 8.44 3.13
C LEU A 24 9.55 9.23 4.44
N ASP A 25 9.00 10.44 4.47
CA ASP A 25 8.84 11.20 5.70
C ASP A 25 7.44 10.95 6.27
N LEU A 26 7.36 10.39 7.47
CA LEU A 26 6.08 10.02 8.10
C LEU A 26 5.22 11.25 8.39
N GLN A 27 5.82 12.39 8.74
CA GLN A 27 5.06 13.60 9.04
C GLN A 27 4.48 14.21 7.75
N GLU A 28 5.27 14.30 6.69
CA GLU A 28 4.78 14.75 5.38
C GLU A 28 3.74 13.78 4.80
N PHE A 29 3.95 12.46 4.97
CA PHE A 29 2.98 11.44 4.56
C PHE A 29 1.64 11.59 5.28
N GLY A 30 1.65 11.74 6.61
CA GLY A 30 0.43 11.99 7.38
C GLY A 30 -0.30 13.27 6.95
N ALA A 31 0.45 14.36 6.71
CA ALA A 31 -0.12 15.60 6.21
C ALA A 31 -0.74 15.43 4.81
N ALA A 32 -0.06 14.74 3.90
CA ALA A 32 -0.52 14.47 2.54
C ALA A 32 -1.80 13.62 2.53
N LEU A 33 -1.93 12.64 3.45
CA LEU A 33 -3.15 11.86 3.63
C LEU A 33 -4.35 12.76 3.93
N ARG A 34 -4.23 13.66 4.91
CA ARG A 34 -5.31 14.57 5.29
C ARG A 34 -5.66 15.60 4.22
N GLU A 35 -4.74 15.92 3.33
CA GLU A 35 -4.97 16.86 2.23
C GLU A 35 -5.68 16.19 1.04
N ASN A 36 -5.35 14.93 0.74
CA ASN A 36 -5.88 14.22 -0.43
C ASN A 36 -7.15 13.42 -0.15
N PHE A 37 -7.36 13.00 1.09
CA PHE A 37 -8.53 12.23 1.50
C PHE A 37 -9.40 13.08 2.43
N SER A 38 -10.68 13.23 2.07
CA SER A 38 -11.60 14.12 2.80
C SER A 38 -11.85 13.68 4.25
N ASP A 39 -11.79 12.36 4.50
CA ASP A 39 -11.93 11.77 5.82
C ASP A 39 -10.78 10.77 6.02
N ALA A 40 -9.64 11.30 6.44
CA ALA A 40 -8.45 10.53 6.78
C ALA A 40 -7.82 11.06 8.07
N GLY A 41 -7.22 10.15 8.81
CA GLY A 41 -6.47 10.46 10.01
C GLY A 41 -5.22 9.62 10.12
N TYR A 42 -4.32 10.07 10.97
CA TYR A 42 -3.10 9.37 11.28
C TYR A 42 -2.72 9.61 12.74
N GLU A 43 -2.08 8.60 13.32
CA GLU A 43 -1.59 8.60 14.68
C GLU A 43 -0.16 8.05 14.69
N PRO A 44 0.83 8.85 15.14
CA PRO A 44 2.18 8.34 15.35
C PRO A 44 2.18 7.36 16.53
N GLU A 45 2.88 6.23 16.40
CA GLU A 45 2.96 5.26 17.50
C GLU A 45 3.98 5.75 18.54
N GLU A 46 3.53 6.00 19.78
CA GLU A 46 4.39 6.53 20.86
C GLU A 46 5.56 5.58 21.19
N GLU A 47 5.36 4.27 21.05
CA GLU A 47 6.37 3.24 21.31
C GLU A 47 7.31 3.03 20.10
N TYR A 48 6.87 3.42 18.90
CA TYR A 48 7.59 3.19 17.64
C TYR A 48 7.64 4.50 16.82
N PRO A 49 8.61 5.40 17.08
CA PRO A 49 8.68 6.71 16.44
C PRO A 49 8.94 6.65 14.93
N ALA A 50 9.39 5.49 14.42
CA ALA A 50 9.55 5.20 13.00
C ALA A 50 8.31 4.51 12.41
N ARG A 51 7.15 4.60 13.07
CA ARG A 51 5.89 4.06 12.60
C ARG A 51 4.74 5.05 12.82
N LEU A 52 3.84 5.08 11.84
CA LEU A 52 2.64 5.90 11.84
C LEU A 52 1.46 5.05 11.36
N SER A 53 0.46 4.90 12.21
CA SER A 53 -0.81 4.26 11.87
C SER A 53 -1.71 5.29 11.20
N PHE A 54 -2.48 4.87 10.21
CA PHE A 54 -3.40 5.76 9.50
C PHE A 54 -4.68 5.02 9.11
N TRP A 55 -5.74 5.80 8.90
CA TRP A 55 -7.01 5.32 8.36
C TRP A 55 -7.51 6.32 7.34
N VAL A 56 -8.16 5.80 6.30
CA VAL A 56 -8.67 6.57 5.19
C VAL A 56 -10.06 6.05 4.84
N MET A 57 -11.00 6.97 4.66
CA MET A 57 -12.31 6.65 4.11
C MET A 57 -12.35 7.02 2.62
N ASP A 58 -12.70 6.06 1.77
CA ASP A 58 -12.94 6.31 0.34
C ASP A 58 -14.26 7.09 0.13
N GLU A 59 -14.48 7.63 -1.07
CA GLU A 59 -15.71 8.35 -1.44
C GLU A 59 -17.00 7.52 -1.26
N GLN A 60 -16.88 6.19 -1.18
CA GLN A 60 -17.99 5.28 -0.92
C GLN A 60 -18.29 5.08 0.57
N GLY A 61 -17.55 5.71 1.48
CA GLY A 61 -17.72 5.60 2.92
C GLY A 61 -17.14 4.32 3.52
N VAL A 62 -16.26 3.64 2.79
CA VAL A 62 -15.52 2.46 3.28
C VAL A 62 -14.21 2.94 3.90
N GLU A 63 -13.99 2.56 5.15
CA GLU A 63 -12.75 2.85 5.86
C GLU A 63 -11.77 1.69 5.66
N PHE A 64 -10.56 2.02 5.21
CA PHE A 64 -9.43 1.11 5.27
C PHE A 64 -8.35 1.64 6.20
N ASN A 65 -7.67 0.70 6.85
CA ASN A 65 -6.68 0.98 7.87
C ASN A 65 -5.29 0.56 7.37
N GLY A 66 -4.26 1.25 7.83
CA GLY A 66 -2.89 0.93 7.46
C GLY A 66 -1.87 1.48 8.43
N PHE A 67 -0.62 1.11 8.20
CA PHE A 67 0.50 1.74 8.89
C PHE A 67 1.68 1.92 7.94
N ALA A 68 2.41 3.01 8.12
CA ALA A 68 3.68 3.28 7.48
C ALA A 68 4.79 3.02 8.51
N ASP A 69 5.84 2.31 8.09
CA ASP A 69 7.00 1.97 8.88
C ASP A 69 8.26 2.32 8.10
N THR A 70 9.21 3.00 8.74
CA THR A 70 10.48 3.40 8.16
C THR A 70 11.66 2.94 9.02
N GLU A 71 11.46 2.03 9.98
CA GLU A 71 12.50 1.66 10.94
C GLU A 71 13.62 0.86 10.25
N VAL A 72 13.23 -0.18 9.53
CA VAL A 72 14.16 -1.09 8.83
C VAL A 72 14.14 -0.85 7.32
N ARG A 73 12.97 -0.49 6.80
CA ARG A 73 12.69 -0.37 5.37
C ARG A 73 11.41 0.41 5.20
N ASP A 74 11.38 1.32 4.24
CA ASP A 74 10.17 2.06 3.89
C ASP A 74 9.09 1.04 3.48
N THR A 75 8.07 0.93 4.32
CA THR A 75 7.03 -0.08 4.25
C THR A 75 5.68 0.56 4.54
N ILE A 76 4.66 0.20 3.78
CA ILE A 76 3.28 0.57 4.07
C ILE A 76 2.45 -0.71 4.06
N ALA A 77 1.75 -1.00 5.14
CA ALA A 77 0.75 -2.05 5.19
C ALA A 77 -0.64 -1.43 5.07
N LEU A 78 -1.48 -2.06 4.26
CA LEU A 78 -2.91 -1.78 4.13
C LEU A 78 -3.64 -3.03 4.59
N ALA A 79 -4.51 -2.89 5.57
CA ALA A 79 -5.26 -3.99 6.18
C ALA A 79 -6.73 -3.92 5.76
N ASP A 80 -7.34 -5.10 5.61
CA ASP A 80 -8.77 -5.27 5.29
C ASP A 80 -9.21 -4.43 4.09
N SER A 81 -8.37 -4.36 3.05
CA SER A 81 -8.60 -3.50 1.89
C SER A 81 -8.93 -4.33 0.66
N THR A 82 -9.87 -3.86 -0.15
CA THR A 82 -10.16 -4.41 -1.47
C THR A 82 -9.08 -4.00 -2.48
N VAL A 83 -9.00 -4.74 -3.59
CA VAL A 83 -8.04 -4.43 -4.67
C VAL A 83 -8.29 -3.05 -5.31
N ASP A 84 -9.53 -2.55 -5.32
CA ASP A 84 -9.88 -1.21 -5.84
C ASP A 84 -9.31 -0.11 -4.93
N GLU A 85 -9.53 -0.22 -3.63
CA GLU A 85 -9.02 0.72 -2.63
C GLU A 85 -7.49 0.76 -2.65
N VAL A 86 -6.86 -0.43 -2.65
CA VAL A 86 -5.41 -0.54 -2.73
C VAL A 86 -4.88 0.04 -4.04
N ALA A 87 -5.56 -0.16 -5.17
CA ALA A 87 -5.14 0.42 -6.45
C ALA A 87 -5.18 1.96 -6.42
N LYS A 88 -6.26 2.56 -5.91
CA LYS A 88 -6.37 4.02 -5.75
C LYS A 88 -5.28 4.57 -4.84
N PHE A 89 -5.08 3.92 -3.69
CA PHE A 89 -4.06 4.32 -2.73
C PHE A 89 -2.65 4.23 -3.33
N ILE A 90 -2.32 3.13 -4.01
CA ILE A 90 -1.01 2.94 -4.64
C ILE A 90 -0.77 4.02 -5.70
N VAL A 91 -1.75 4.34 -6.54
CA VAL A 91 -1.59 5.39 -7.56
C VAL A 91 -1.33 6.75 -6.92
N TRP A 92 -2.13 7.12 -5.91
CA TRP A 92 -1.91 8.37 -5.17
C TRP A 92 -0.53 8.40 -4.49
N PHE A 93 -0.18 7.35 -3.76
CA PHE A 93 1.11 7.25 -3.07
C PHE A 93 2.29 7.34 -4.05
N ARG A 94 2.15 6.67 -5.19
CA ARG A 94 3.15 6.66 -6.26
C ARG A 94 3.36 8.03 -6.88
N ASP A 95 2.30 8.81 -7.10
CA ASP A 95 2.35 10.09 -7.81
C ASP A 95 2.66 11.27 -6.87
N SER A 96 2.16 11.21 -5.63
CA SER A 96 2.19 12.33 -4.69
C SER A 96 3.27 12.22 -3.62
N CYS A 97 3.64 11.02 -3.19
CA CYS A 97 4.48 10.84 -1.99
C CYS A 97 5.90 10.37 -2.28
N ILE A 98 6.15 9.70 -3.41
CA ILE A 98 7.47 9.09 -3.67
C ILE A 98 8.18 9.69 -4.88
N PRO A 99 9.49 9.96 -4.78
CA PRO A 99 10.27 10.49 -5.90
C PRO A 99 10.60 9.44 -6.96
N SER A 100 10.51 8.15 -6.62
CA SER A 100 10.94 7.02 -7.47
C SER A 100 9.87 5.93 -7.53
N PRO A 101 8.87 6.08 -8.41
CA PRO A 101 7.70 5.20 -8.46
C PRO A 101 7.99 3.74 -8.81
N GLU A 102 9.10 3.48 -9.52
CA GLU A 102 9.55 2.14 -9.91
C GLU A 102 10.06 1.27 -8.74
N LEU A 103 10.25 1.89 -7.57
CA LEU A 103 10.74 1.23 -6.36
C LEU A 103 9.62 0.66 -5.50
N ILE A 104 8.34 0.83 -5.85
CA ILE A 104 7.29 0.16 -5.09
C ILE A 104 7.29 -1.33 -5.45
N ARG A 105 7.40 -2.17 -4.41
CA ARG A 105 7.09 -3.59 -4.45
C ARG A 105 5.92 -3.89 -3.55
N PHE A 106 5.18 -4.94 -3.87
CA PHE A 106 4.06 -5.36 -3.06
C PHE A 106 3.97 -6.87 -2.92
N THR A 107 3.32 -7.30 -1.85
CA THR A 107 2.85 -8.67 -1.62
C THR A 107 1.52 -8.62 -0.88
N SER A 108 0.85 -9.76 -0.79
CA SER A 108 -0.39 -9.92 -0.01
C SER A 108 -0.17 -10.84 1.18
N GLU A 109 -1.02 -10.72 2.20
CA GLU A 109 -1.05 -11.64 3.34
C GLU A 109 -1.17 -13.08 2.89
N LEU A 110 -2.01 -13.34 1.88
CA LEU A 110 -2.18 -14.68 1.33
C LEU A 110 -0.90 -15.21 0.67
N ALA A 111 -0.16 -14.36 -0.05
CA ALA A 111 1.13 -14.73 -0.64
C ALA A 111 2.14 -15.09 0.45
N TYR A 112 2.20 -14.27 1.50
CA TYR A 112 3.06 -14.52 2.66
C TYR A 112 2.69 -15.82 3.38
N ALA A 113 1.40 -16.04 3.64
CA ALA A 113 0.90 -17.25 4.30
C ALA A 113 1.20 -18.53 3.49
N ARG A 114 1.27 -18.42 2.17
CA ARG A 114 1.64 -19.52 1.26
C ARG A 114 3.15 -19.66 1.04
N GLY A 115 3.97 -18.81 1.66
CA GLY A 115 5.42 -18.81 1.46
C GLY A 115 5.85 -18.38 0.06
N ILE A 116 5.03 -17.60 -0.63
CA ILE A 116 5.37 -17.04 -1.94
C ILE A 116 6.23 -15.81 -1.70
N GLU A 117 7.55 -15.98 -1.86
CA GLU A 117 8.56 -14.94 -1.65
C GLU A 117 8.69 -13.96 -2.83
N ALA A 118 7.99 -14.22 -3.95
CA ALA A 118 8.07 -13.39 -5.13
C ALA A 118 7.35 -12.04 -4.91
N ASP A 119 8.13 -10.97 -4.77
CA ASP A 119 7.63 -9.61 -4.74
C ASP A 119 7.15 -9.14 -6.11
N TRP A 120 5.97 -8.52 -6.15
CA TRP A 120 5.40 -7.96 -7.38
C TRP A 120 5.74 -6.49 -7.49
N ARG A 121 5.79 -5.97 -8.72
CA ARG A 121 6.17 -4.59 -8.99
C ARG A 121 4.93 -3.79 -9.31
N VAL A 122 4.80 -2.61 -8.71
CA VAL A 122 3.79 -1.66 -9.16
C VAL A 122 4.24 -1.08 -10.51
N PRO A 123 3.33 -0.97 -11.49
CA PRO A 123 3.65 -0.34 -12.76
C PRO A 123 4.07 1.13 -12.56
N ARG A 124 5.22 1.49 -13.16
CA ARG A 124 5.84 2.82 -13.01
C ARG A 124 4.91 3.95 -13.48
N THR A 125 4.16 3.68 -14.53
CA THR A 125 3.21 4.59 -15.16
C THR A 125 1.88 3.87 -15.28
N GLY A 126 0.79 4.62 -15.35
CA GLY A 126 -0.55 4.05 -15.53
C GLY A 126 -1.53 4.50 -14.47
N GLY A 127 -2.82 4.39 -14.79
CA GLY A 127 -3.89 4.77 -13.86
C GLY A 127 -4.25 3.66 -12.88
N VAL A 128 -5.33 3.89 -12.12
CA VAL A 128 -5.90 2.92 -11.16
C VAL A 128 -6.18 1.57 -11.84
N ALA A 129 -6.70 1.59 -13.07
CA ALA A 129 -7.02 0.36 -13.82
C ALA A 129 -5.81 -0.55 -14.07
N GLU A 130 -4.62 0.00 -14.34
CA GLU A 130 -3.42 -0.80 -14.58
C GLU A 130 -2.86 -1.39 -13.28
N VAL A 131 -2.95 -0.64 -12.18
CA VAL A 131 -2.57 -1.16 -10.86
C VAL A 131 -3.56 -2.21 -10.38
N LEU A 132 -4.85 -2.01 -10.63
CA LEU A 132 -5.92 -2.95 -10.30
C LEU A 132 -5.73 -4.31 -11.00
N ASP A 133 -5.43 -4.29 -12.31
CA ASP A 133 -5.15 -5.49 -13.10
C ASP A 133 -3.97 -6.28 -12.50
N GLU A 134 -2.88 -5.61 -12.16
CA GLU A 134 -1.70 -6.23 -11.53
C GLU A 134 -2.01 -6.82 -10.14
N LEU A 135 -2.83 -6.13 -9.32
CA LEU A 135 -3.27 -6.64 -8.01
C LEU A 135 -4.16 -7.88 -8.17
N GLN A 136 -5.10 -7.85 -9.10
CA GLN A 136 -5.98 -8.99 -9.40
C GLN A 136 -5.17 -10.19 -9.90
N GLN A 137 -4.24 -9.95 -10.82
CA GLN A 137 -3.34 -10.96 -11.35
C GLN A 137 -2.44 -11.56 -10.25
N HIS A 138 -1.94 -10.75 -9.32
CA HIS A 138 -1.20 -11.22 -8.15
C HIS A 138 -2.06 -12.18 -7.30
N ILE A 139 -3.29 -11.78 -6.95
CA ILE A 139 -4.19 -12.64 -6.16
C ILE A 139 -4.51 -13.94 -6.91
N GLN A 140 -4.76 -13.90 -8.22
CA GLN A 140 -4.99 -15.11 -9.02
C GLN A 140 -3.82 -16.10 -8.93
N VAL A 141 -2.60 -15.60 -9.16
CA VAL A 141 -1.37 -16.42 -9.06
C VAL A 141 -1.20 -17.00 -7.67
N VAL A 142 -1.48 -16.21 -6.63
CA VAL A 142 -1.33 -16.62 -5.23
C VAL A 142 -2.39 -17.66 -4.85
N VAL A 143 -3.65 -17.47 -5.26
CA VAL A 143 -4.76 -18.43 -5.03
C VAL A 143 -4.50 -19.73 -5.80
N GLY A 144 -3.76 -19.66 -6.92
CA GLY A 144 -3.40 -20.80 -7.76
C GLY A 144 -4.47 -21.14 -8.78
N GLU A 145 -5.20 -20.12 -9.26
CA GLU A 145 -6.18 -20.23 -10.36
C GLU A 145 -5.57 -19.80 -11.70
#